data_AF-A0A521J516-F1
#
_entry.id   AF-A0A521J516-F1
#
_cell.length_a   1.000
_cell.length_b   1.000
_cell.length_c   1.000
_cell.angle_alpha   90.00
_cell.angle_beta   90.00
_cell.angle_gamma   90.00
#
_symmetry.space_group_name_H-M   'P 1'
#
loop_
_entity.id
_entity.type
_entity.pdbx_description
1 polymer ?
#
loop_
_entity_poly.entity_id
_entity_poly.type
_entity_poly.pdbx_seq_one_letter_code
_entity_poly.pdbx_strand_id
1 'polypeptide(L)'
;MKQGTYEDYAKAFSDISYSRLSSKRQTEVPQAKKDKVKGLRDEMKKGIKDLISSFFFQPIDEMLEDMQSVGKVMEVLSELTLDFMEVFAAKKEEKNIIDFNDLEHFALEILTAKNEGEIIPTKAAIELSEQFDEILIDEYQDSNLVQETILRTISREHLGLSNRFMVGDVKQSIYKFRLAMPEIFLEKYKSYGTYDQDEEGNINTSQRIDLDKNFRSRRVVLDFVNTIFEQIMTEPIGGIHYDDTASLKYGELYEELMPHKDKDQTSDNDRVIDEPENHFIHADDIKDRIARDVELILVTEEELTKDENGSIYNTEEDNSLDLSDMPEDKSGLFDEEEEIQYSKKELEARAIAIRIKELTDPDKGLLLFDRDTLRHRTAELKDIVILLRTMSGWSD
;
A
#
# COMPACT_ATOMS: atom_id res chain seq x y z
N MET A 1 23.86 15.40 21.05
CA MET A 1 22.76 16.06 21.80
C MET A 1 22.92 15.69 23.27
N LYS A 2 22.89 16.65 24.21
CA LYS A 2 22.85 16.29 25.64
C LYS A 2 21.52 15.55 25.88
N GLN A 3 21.58 14.31 26.36
CA GLN A 3 20.38 13.56 26.78
C GLN A 3 19.80 14.29 28.00
N GLY A 4 18.74 15.08 27.79
CA GLY A 4 17.94 15.60 28.90
C GLY A 4 17.11 14.48 29.51
N THR A 5 16.80 14.58 30.79
CA THR A 5 15.80 13.70 31.44
C THR A 5 14.39 14.07 30.96
N TYR A 6 13.41 13.20 31.18
CA TYR A 6 12.01 13.50 30.86
C TYR A 6 11.53 14.79 31.55
N GLU A 7 11.95 15.04 32.79
CA GLU A 7 11.63 16.25 33.55
C GLU A 7 12.24 17.50 32.92
N ASP A 8 13.48 17.40 32.40
CA ASP A 8 14.12 18.50 31.68
C ASP A 8 13.33 18.88 30.43
N TYR A 9 12.80 17.87 29.70
CA TYR A 9 11.93 18.11 28.56
C TYR A 9 10.59 18.69 28.99
N ALA A 10 9.92 18.12 30.00
CA ALA A 10 8.63 18.60 30.52
C ALA A 10 8.71 20.09 30.90
N LYS A 11 9.79 20.48 31.57
CA LYS A 11 10.07 21.87 31.93
C LYS A 11 10.35 22.74 30.71
N ALA A 12 11.22 22.28 29.81
CA ALA A 12 11.55 23.01 28.59
C ALA A 12 10.33 23.29 27.71
N PHE A 13 9.40 22.33 27.60
CA PHE A 13 8.14 22.48 26.85
C PHE A 13 7.14 23.39 27.57
N SER A 14 7.06 23.31 28.90
CA SER A 14 6.17 24.17 29.70
C SER A 14 6.60 25.63 29.70
N ASP A 15 7.90 25.90 29.59
CA ASP A 15 8.48 27.26 29.59
C ASP A 15 8.42 27.96 28.21
N ILE A 16 7.85 27.31 27.19
CA ILE A 16 7.74 27.89 25.84
C ILE A 16 6.77 29.08 25.88
N SER A 17 7.32 30.28 25.67
CA SER A 17 6.55 31.52 25.57
C SER A 17 6.50 32.06 24.14
N TYR A 18 5.33 32.51 23.72
CA TYR A 18 5.11 33.00 22.36
C TYR A 18 5.09 34.53 22.33
N SER A 19 6.07 35.14 21.65
CA SER A 19 6.14 36.60 21.44
C SER A 19 4.91 37.14 20.68
N ARG A 20 4.32 38.27 21.09
CA ARG A 20 3.18 38.82 20.34
C ARG A 20 3.60 39.27 18.93
N LEU A 21 2.76 38.96 17.93
CA LEU A 21 2.92 39.54 16.58
C LEU A 21 2.79 41.06 16.66
N SER A 22 3.67 41.78 15.96
CA SER A 22 3.66 43.24 15.92
C SER A 22 2.33 43.75 15.34
N SER A 23 1.66 44.65 16.06
CA SER A 23 0.40 45.28 15.65
C SER A 23 0.58 46.50 14.74
N LYS A 24 1.83 46.84 14.36
CA LYS A 24 2.10 48.01 13.52
C LYS A 24 1.56 47.78 12.10
N ARG A 25 0.70 48.67 11.62
CA ARG A 25 0.25 48.71 10.21
C ARG A 25 1.45 49.04 9.32
N GLN A 26 2.08 48.00 8.76
CA GLN A 26 3.07 48.14 7.69
C GLN A 26 2.35 47.95 6.36
N THR A 27 2.32 49.03 5.57
CA THR A 27 1.63 49.15 4.28
C THR A 27 2.33 48.42 3.14
N GLU A 28 3.59 47.99 3.34
CA GLU A 28 4.44 47.36 2.32
C GLU A 28 4.37 45.83 2.27
N VAL A 29 3.69 45.18 3.24
CA VAL A 29 3.65 43.71 3.33
C VAL A 29 2.30 43.17 2.87
N PRO A 30 2.26 42.30 1.84
CA PRO A 30 1.03 41.66 1.35
C PRO A 30 0.28 40.90 2.45
N GLN A 31 -1.04 41.03 2.48
CA GLN A 31 -1.90 40.39 3.49
C GLN A 31 -1.79 38.86 3.48
N ALA A 32 -1.73 38.24 2.29
CA ALA A 32 -1.55 36.79 2.14
C ALA A 32 -0.29 36.25 2.84
N LYS A 33 0.82 37.01 2.86
CA LYS A 33 2.04 36.60 3.57
C LYS A 33 1.87 36.69 5.10
N LYS A 34 1.11 37.67 5.60
CA LYS A 34 0.79 37.79 7.02
C LYS A 34 -0.09 36.64 7.48
N ASP A 35 -1.10 36.27 6.68
CA ASP A 35 -2.01 35.17 6.98
C ASP A 35 -1.29 33.82 6.93
N LYS A 36 -0.39 33.60 5.96
CA LYS A 36 0.48 32.40 5.91
C LYS A 36 1.37 32.27 7.15
N VAL A 37 2.03 33.34 7.56
CA VAL A 37 2.87 33.34 8.78
C VAL A 37 2.03 33.09 10.04
N LYS A 38 0.83 33.66 10.11
CA LYS A 38 -0.10 33.41 11.21
C LYS A 38 -0.53 31.94 11.23
N GLY A 39 -0.89 31.36 10.07
CA GLY A 39 -1.25 29.94 9.93
C GLY A 39 -0.15 29.01 10.41
N LEU A 40 1.08 29.16 9.88
CA LEU A 40 2.25 28.36 10.30
C LEU A 40 2.53 28.49 11.80
N ARG A 41 2.33 29.68 12.36
CA ARG A 41 2.52 29.92 13.79
C ARG A 41 1.48 29.20 14.64
N ASP A 42 0.22 29.25 14.23
CA ASP A 42 -0.87 28.61 14.96
C ASP A 42 -0.78 27.08 14.84
N GLU A 43 -0.33 26.56 13.70
CA GLU A 43 0.00 25.15 13.49
C GLU A 43 1.13 24.68 14.42
N MET A 44 2.25 25.42 14.48
CA MET A 44 3.35 25.11 15.39
C MET A 44 2.92 25.14 16.86
N LYS A 45 2.12 26.14 17.27
CA LYS A 45 1.55 26.21 18.62
C LYS A 45 0.67 25.01 18.94
N LYS A 46 -0.17 24.61 17.98
CA LYS A 46 -1.02 23.43 18.10
C LYS A 46 -0.17 22.17 18.26
N GLY A 47 0.83 21.96 17.40
CA GLY A 47 1.74 20.82 17.50
C GLY A 47 2.47 20.75 18.84
N ILE A 48 2.96 21.87 19.37
CA ILE A 48 3.58 21.92 20.71
C ILE A 48 2.57 21.58 21.81
N LYS A 49 1.35 22.13 21.73
CA LYS A 49 0.30 21.83 22.70
C LYS A 49 -0.07 20.35 22.69
N ASP A 50 -0.20 19.77 21.50
CA ASP A 50 -0.56 18.36 21.30
C ASP A 50 0.56 17.44 21.86
N LEU A 51 1.84 17.81 21.67
CA LEU A 51 2.98 17.14 22.31
C LEU A 51 2.91 17.21 23.84
N ILE A 52 2.65 18.40 24.41
CA ILE A 52 2.51 18.56 25.87
C ILE A 52 1.38 17.68 26.41
N SER A 53 0.23 17.65 25.74
CA SER A 53 -0.89 16.80 26.17
C SER A 53 -0.69 15.31 25.95
N SER A 54 0.15 14.91 25.00
CA SER A 54 0.39 13.49 24.71
C SER A 54 1.45 12.90 25.62
N PHE A 55 2.51 13.67 25.90
CA PHE A 55 3.65 13.20 26.66
C PHE A 55 3.62 13.71 28.10
N PHE A 56 3.41 15.00 28.34
CA PHE A 56 3.55 15.64 29.66
C PHE A 56 2.20 15.97 30.33
N PHE A 57 1.21 15.08 30.18
CA PHE A 57 -0.14 15.33 30.69
C PHE A 57 -0.26 15.28 32.21
N GLN A 58 0.68 14.61 32.89
CA GLN A 58 0.77 14.57 34.35
C GLN A 58 2.21 14.40 34.83
N PRO A 59 2.52 14.68 36.12
CA PRO A 59 3.83 14.47 36.71
C PRO A 59 4.28 13.00 36.68
N ILE A 60 5.60 12.74 36.57
CA ILE A 60 6.15 11.37 36.53
C ILE A 60 5.71 10.56 37.76
N ASP A 61 5.76 11.15 38.95
CA ASP A 61 5.41 10.44 40.19
C ASP A 61 3.96 9.95 40.16
N GLU A 62 3.03 10.78 39.64
CA GLU A 62 1.62 10.42 39.46
C GLU A 62 1.45 9.34 38.37
N MET A 63 2.18 9.43 37.24
CA MET A 63 2.20 8.36 36.24
C MET A 63 2.68 7.03 36.83
N LEU A 64 3.71 7.07 37.67
CA LEU A 64 4.27 5.88 38.30
C LEU A 64 3.27 5.29 39.30
N GLU A 65 2.62 6.11 40.12
CA GLU A 65 1.56 5.69 41.03
C GLU A 65 0.38 5.05 40.27
N ASP A 66 -0.06 5.67 39.16
CA ASP A 66 -1.10 5.11 38.29
C ASP A 66 -0.68 3.75 37.73
N MET A 67 0.54 3.65 37.17
CA MET A 67 1.08 2.38 36.65
C MET A 67 1.15 1.30 37.72
N GLN A 68 1.58 1.64 38.94
CA GLN A 68 1.61 0.72 40.07
C GLN A 68 0.21 0.28 40.50
N SER A 69 -0.77 1.20 40.47
CA SER A 69 -2.16 0.91 40.83
C SER A 69 -2.81 -0.06 39.83
N VAL A 70 -2.52 0.11 38.54
CA VAL A 70 -3.01 -0.74 37.45
C VAL A 70 -2.26 -2.07 37.40
N GLY A 71 -1.02 -2.12 37.90
CA GLY A 71 -0.18 -3.33 37.90
C GLY A 71 -0.88 -4.57 38.45
N LYS A 72 -1.63 -4.42 39.55
CA LYS A 72 -2.36 -5.54 40.15
C LYS A 72 -3.52 -6.05 39.28
N VAL A 73 -4.18 -5.15 38.54
CA VAL A 73 -5.24 -5.54 37.59
C VAL A 73 -4.62 -6.26 36.39
N MET A 74 -3.48 -5.79 35.90
CA MET A 74 -2.74 -6.42 34.81
C MET A 74 -2.23 -7.81 35.20
N GLU A 75 -1.74 -7.98 36.43
CA GLU A 75 -1.33 -9.28 36.98
C GLU A 75 -2.49 -10.28 36.94
N VAL A 76 -3.66 -9.91 37.45
CA VAL A 76 -4.86 -10.77 37.42
C VAL A 76 -5.29 -11.09 35.97
N LEU A 77 -5.22 -10.12 35.06
CA LEU A 77 -5.53 -10.34 33.65
C LEU A 77 -4.54 -11.33 33.01
N SER A 78 -3.25 -11.20 33.30
CA SER A 78 -2.21 -12.11 32.82
C SER A 78 -2.41 -13.52 33.36
N GLU A 79 -2.63 -13.67 34.66
CA GLU A 79 -2.93 -14.97 35.29
C GLU A 79 -4.18 -15.62 34.67
N LEU A 80 -5.28 -14.88 34.56
CA LEU A 80 -6.51 -15.38 33.93
C LEU A 80 -6.30 -15.82 32.48
N THR A 81 -5.46 -15.09 31.74
CA THR A 81 -5.15 -15.43 30.34
C THR A 81 -4.35 -16.74 30.27
N LEU A 82 -3.38 -16.93 31.15
CA LEU A 82 -2.59 -18.17 31.24
C LEU A 82 -3.47 -19.37 31.63
N ASP A 83 -4.31 -19.20 32.66
CA ASP A 83 -5.28 -20.22 33.08
C ASP A 83 -6.22 -20.61 31.93
N PHE A 84 -6.71 -19.62 31.17
CA PHE A 84 -7.54 -19.86 30.00
C PHE A 84 -6.79 -20.64 28.92
N MET A 85 -5.54 -20.26 28.61
CA MET A 85 -4.72 -20.95 27.61
C MET A 85 -4.52 -22.42 27.96
N GLU A 86 -4.22 -22.74 29.22
CA GLU A 86 -4.06 -24.13 29.69
C GLU A 86 -5.35 -24.93 29.54
N VAL A 87 -6.47 -24.39 30.04
CA VAL A 87 -7.77 -25.07 29.96
C VAL A 87 -8.23 -25.23 28.50
N PHE A 88 -7.99 -24.23 27.66
CA PHE A 88 -8.33 -24.27 26.24
C PHE A 88 -7.51 -25.32 25.49
N ALA A 89 -6.19 -25.38 25.73
CA ALA A 89 -5.32 -26.40 25.15
C ALA A 89 -5.75 -27.81 25.57
N ALA A 90 -6.02 -28.05 26.85
CA ALA A 90 -6.50 -29.34 27.34
C ALA A 90 -7.83 -29.76 26.70
N LYS A 91 -8.73 -28.79 26.44
CA LYS A 91 -10.01 -29.05 25.76
C LYS A 91 -9.85 -29.35 24.27
N LYS A 92 -8.84 -28.76 23.60
CA LYS A 92 -8.47 -29.10 22.22
C LYS A 92 -7.88 -30.50 22.14
N GLU A 93 -6.98 -30.84 23.06
CA GLU A 93 -6.35 -32.16 23.16
C GLU A 93 -7.38 -33.28 23.42
N GLU A 94 -8.33 -33.08 24.36
CA GLU A 94 -9.43 -34.02 24.63
C GLU A 94 -10.21 -34.38 23.35
N LYS A 95 -10.31 -33.45 22.40
CA LYS A 95 -11.03 -33.60 21.13
C LYS A 95 -10.12 -33.99 19.96
N ASN A 96 -8.81 -34.11 20.16
CA ASN A 96 -7.80 -34.31 19.11
C ASN A 96 -7.92 -33.29 17.97
N ILE A 97 -8.13 -32.01 18.31
CA ILE A 97 -8.17 -30.91 17.34
C ILE A 97 -6.97 -29.99 17.52
N ILE A 98 -6.53 -29.39 16.42
CA ILE A 98 -5.52 -28.35 16.39
C ILE A 98 -6.06 -27.18 15.56
N ASP A 99 -5.72 -25.96 15.95
CA ASP A 99 -5.99 -24.77 15.17
C ASP A 99 -4.79 -24.36 14.30
N PHE A 100 -4.96 -23.31 13.50
CA PHE A 100 -3.88 -22.83 12.62
C PHE A 100 -2.67 -22.28 13.40
N ASN A 101 -2.88 -21.72 14.60
CA ASN A 101 -1.79 -21.19 15.41
C ASN A 101 -1.03 -22.35 16.09
N ASP A 102 -1.75 -23.39 16.53
CA ASP A 102 -1.17 -24.61 17.08
C ASP A 102 -0.21 -25.27 16.08
N LEU A 103 -0.53 -25.25 14.78
CA LEU A 103 0.37 -25.78 13.76
C LEU A 103 1.74 -25.09 13.78
N GLU A 104 1.77 -23.75 13.85
CA GLU A 104 3.02 -22.99 13.91
C GLU A 104 3.75 -23.23 15.24
N HIS A 105 3.03 -23.17 16.36
CA HIS A 105 3.63 -23.34 17.69
C HIS A 105 4.14 -24.75 17.95
N PHE A 106 3.39 -25.79 17.58
CA PHE A 106 3.83 -27.18 17.72
C PHE A 106 4.98 -27.51 16.77
N ALA A 107 4.98 -26.97 15.55
CA ALA A 107 6.14 -27.10 14.66
C ALA A 107 7.37 -26.46 15.32
N LEU A 108 7.25 -25.25 15.86
CA LEU A 108 8.34 -24.59 16.56
C LEU A 108 8.83 -25.40 17.76
N GLU A 109 7.92 -25.94 18.59
CA GLU A 109 8.27 -26.78 19.75
C GLU A 109 8.99 -28.08 19.37
N ILE A 110 8.60 -28.71 18.27
CA ILE A 110 9.26 -29.93 17.77
C ILE A 110 10.66 -29.62 17.24
N LEU A 111 10.82 -28.47 16.57
CA LEU A 111 12.04 -28.09 15.86
C LEU A 111 13.07 -27.40 16.76
N THR A 112 12.65 -26.83 17.88
CA THR A 112 13.52 -26.04 18.76
C THR A 112 13.66 -26.63 20.15
N ALA A 113 14.84 -26.47 20.74
CA ALA A 113 15.11 -26.70 22.15
C ALA A 113 15.79 -25.48 22.75
N LYS A 114 15.75 -25.32 24.07
CA LYS A 114 16.47 -24.27 24.78
C LYS A 114 17.70 -24.85 25.48
N ASN A 115 18.86 -24.24 25.22
CA ASN A 115 20.09 -24.51 25.95
C ASN A 115 20.70 -23.19 26.41
N GLU A 116 20.90 -23.02 27.72
CA GLU A 116 21.44 -21.79 28.33
C GLU A 116 20.72 -20.48 27.92
N GLY A 117 19.45 -20.57 27.55
CA GLY A 117 18.63 -19.44 27.10
C GLY A 117 18.65 -19.19 25.59
N GLU A 118 19.53 -19.88 24.85
CA GLU A 118 19.58 -19.83 23.40
C GLU A 118 18.68 -20.92 22.78
N ILE A 119 18.07 -20.57 21.66
CA ILE A 119 17.26 -21.50 20.86
C ILE A 119 18.21 -22.30 19.97
N ILE A 120 18.21 -23.62 20.13
CA ILE A 120 19.03 -24.56 19.36
C ILE A 120 18.13 -25.52 18.56
N PRO A 121 18.58 -25.98 17.38
CA PRO A 121 17.81 -26.95 16.59
C PRO A 121 17.76 -28.32 17.29
N THR A 122 16.59 -28.96 17.26
CA THR A 122 16.43 -30.36 17.71
C THR A 122 16.97 -31.34 16.66
N LYS A 123 17.01 -32.62 17.02
CA LYS A 123 17.34 -33.69 16.05
C LYS A 123 16.41 -33.67 14.83
N ALA A 124 15.13 -33.40 15.01
CA ALA A 124 14.17 -33.32 13.91
C ALA A 124 14.48 -32.15 12.97
N ALA A 125 14.85 -30.99 13.52
CA ALA A 125 15.29 -29.85 12.72
C ALA A 125 16.59 -30.13 11.96
N ILE A 126 17.54 -30.82 12.58
CA ILE A 126 18.80 -31.22 11.92
C ILE A 126 18.50 -32.16 10.73
N GLU A 127 17.65 -33.18 10.92
CA GLU A 127 17.25 -34.10 9.85
C GLU A 127 16.59 -33.35 8.67
N LEU A 128 15.71 -32.39 8.95
CA LEU A 128 15.13 -31.54 7.90
C LEU A 128 16.17 -30.66 7.21
N SER A 129 17.11 -30.08 7.95
CA SER A 129 18.17 -29.25 7.37
C SER A 129 19.12 -30.03 6.47
N GLU A 130 19.32 -31.32 6.75
CA GLU A 130 20.08 -32.22 5.88
C GLU A 130 19.28 -32.56 4.62
N GLN A 131 17.97 -32.76 4.77
CA GLN A 131 17.05 -33.07 3.66
C GLN A 131 16.89 -31.89 2.68
N PHE A 132 16.82 -30.65 3.16
CA PHE A 132 16.62 -29.47 2.32
C PHE A 132 17.94 -28.90 1.81
N ASP A 133 18.21 -29.09 0.51
CA ASP A 133 19.34 -28.42 -0.14
C ASP A 133 19.15 -26.90 -0.20
N GLU A 134 17.93 -26.44 -0.47
CA GLU A 134 17.55 -25.03 -0.52
C GLU A 134 16.09 -24.85 -0.08
N ILE A 135 15.81 -23.73 0.59
CA ILE A 135 14.48 -23.34 1.09
C ILE A 135 14.06 -22.07 0.37
N LEU A 136 13.05 -22.16 -0.48
CA LEU A 136 12.50 -21.03 -1.23
C LEU A 136 11.26 -20.49 -0.53
N ILE A 137 11.24 -19.20 -0.26
CA ILE A 137 10.15 -18.50 0.43
C ILE A 137 9.70 -17.35 -0.45
N ASP A 138 8.44 -17.40 -0.87
CA ASP A 138 7.76 -16.31 -1.57
C ASP A 138 6.95 -15.47 -0.58
N GLU A 139 6.58 -14.25 -0.96
CA GLU A 139 5.85 -13.29 -0.11
C GLU A 139 6.48 -13.08 1.28
N TYR A 140 7.81 -13.06 1.33
CA TYR A 140 8.58 -13.05 2.58
C TYR A 140 8.28 -11.81 3.46
N GLN A 141 7.81 -10.70 2.88
CA GLN A 141 7.41 -9.50 3.63
C GLN A 141 6.25 -9.74 4.61
N ASP A 142 5.43 -10.78 4.39
CA ASP A 142 4.28 -11.10 5.23
C ASP A 142 4.62 -12.15 6.31
N SER A 143 5.91 -12.47 6.48
CA SER A 143 6.37 -13.41 7.50
C SER A 143 6.25 -12.86 8.92
N ASN A 144 6.05 -13.73 9.89
CA ASN A 144 6.09 -13.40 11.32
C ASN A 144 7.35 -14.01 12.00
N LEU A 145 7.57 -13.67 13.28
CA LEU A 145 8.75 -14.15 14.02
C LEU A 145 8.76 -15.67 14.27
N VAL A 146 7.59 -16.29 14.42
CA VAL A 146 7.47 -17.75 14.59
C VAL A 146 7.92 -18.45 13.32
N GLN A 147 7.41 -18.03 12.17
CA GLN A 147 7.79 -18.54 10.85
C GLN A 147 9.27 -18.33 10.56
N GLU A 148 9.81 -17.12 10.81
CA GLU A 148 11.24 -16.86 10.63
C GLU A 148 12.10 -17.77 11.52
N THR A 149 11.66 -18.03 12.75
CA THR A 149 12.38 -18.93 13.66
C THR A 149 12.33 -20.37 13.14
N ILE A 150 11.18 -20.85 12.67
CA ILE A 150 11.04 -22.18 12.05
C ILE A 150 11.96 -22.29 10.84
N LEU A 151 11.87 -21.34 9.90
CA LEU A 151 12.66 -21.33 8.66
C LEU A 151 14.16 -21.31 8.93
N ARG A 152 14.62 -20.52 9.90
CA ARG A 152 16.02 -20.50 10.33
C ARG A 152 16.45 -21.81 10.99
N THR A 153 15.57 -22.43 11.77
CA THR A 153 15.88 -23.64 12.52
C THR A 153 16.04 -24.86 11.61
N ILE A 154 15.25 -24.93 10.53
CA ILE A 154 15.34 -26.00 9.52
C ILE A 154 16.34 -25.69 8.40
N SER A 155 16.99 -24.53 8.42
CA SER A 155 18.03 -24.18 7.46
C SER A 155 19.40 -24.70 7.90
N ARG A 156 20.39 -24.60 6.99
CA ARG A 156 21.79 -24.99 7.26
C ARG A 156 22.60 -23.87 7.93
N GLU A 157 21.96 -22.81 8.43
CA GLU A 157 22.64 -21.67 9.07
C GLU A 157 23.41 -22.06 10.33
N HIS A 158 22.93 -23.06 11.08
CA HIS A 158 23.65 -23.61 12.23
C HIS A 158 24.98 -24.30 11.86
N LEU A 159 25.19 -24.63 10.57
CA LEU A 159 26.43 -25.12 10.00
C LEU A 159 27.29 -24.01 9.36
N GLY A 160 26.83 -22.76 9.44
CA GLY A 160 27.44 -21.61 8.76
C GLY A 160 27.15 -21.55 7.25
N LEU A 161 26.14 -22.27 6.77
CA LEU A 161 25.74 -22.31 5.36
C LEU A 161 24.41 -21.59 5.14
N SER A 162 24.38 -20.63 4.22
CA SER A 162 23.14 -19.99 3.75
C SER A 162 22.48 -20.86 2.68
N ASN A 163 21.24 -21.28 2.91
CA ASN A 163 20.45 -22.02 1.93
C ASN A 163 18.98 -21.57 1.87
N ARG A 164 18.72 -20.31 2.21
CA ARG A 164 17.39 -19.70 2.13
C ARG A 164 17.36 -18.70 0.99
N PHE A 165 16.38 -18.84 0.10
CA PHE A 165 16.09 -17.91 -0.96
C PHE A 165 14.74 -17.24 -0.68
N MET A 166 14.75 -15.93 -0.46
CA MET A 166 13.59 -15.17 0.02
C MET A 166 13.22 -14.12 -1.02
N VAL A 167 11.98 -14.15 -1.48
CA VAL A 167 11.42 -13.19 -2.44
C VAL A 167 10.27 -12.44 -1.77
N GLY A 168 10.20 -11.14 -2.00
CA GLY A 168 9.12 -10.32 -1.47
C GLY A 168 9.31 -8.84 -1.76
N ASP A 169 8.31 -8.05 -1.38
CA ASP A 169 8.31 -6.59 -1.53
C ASP A 169 7.62 -5.94 -0.34
N VAL A 170 8.37 -5.16 0.46
CA VAL A 170 7.83 -4.46 1.64
C VAL A 170 6.67 -3.53 1.28
N LYS A 171 6.67 -2.97 0.06
CA LYS A 171 5.59 -2.09 -0.43
C LYS A 171 4.24 -2.83 -0.53
N GLN A 172 4.26 -4.16 -0.53
CA GLN A 172 3.09 -5.04 -0.66
C GLN A 172 2.70 -5.72 0.66
N SER A 173 3.40 -5.44 1.77
CA SER A 173 3.06 -5.99 3.09
C SER A 173 1.74 -5.40 3.60
N ILE A 174 0.66 -6.19 3.50
CA ILE A 174 -0.70 -5.79 3.90
C ILE A 174 -1.30 -6.64 5.03
N TYR A 175 -0.56 -7.61 5.57
CA TYR A 175 -1.04 -8.56 6.58
C TYR A 175 -0.62 -8.26 8.03
N LYS A 176 -0.28 -7.01 8.36
CA LYS A 176 0.11 -6.61 9.74
C LYS A 176 -0.93 -6.94 10.81
N PHE A 177 -2.22 -6.99 10.46
CA PHE A 177 -3.30 -7.42 11.36
C PHE A 177 -3.22 -8.90 11.76
N ARG A 178 -2.46 -9.71 11.03
CA ARG A 178 -2.12 -11.11 11.35
C ARG A 178 -0.75 -11.25 12.02
N LEU A 179 -0.20 -10.14 12.54
CA LEU A 179 1.13 -10.08 13.15
C LEU A 179 2.30 -10.33 12.18
N ALA A 180 2.08 -10.12 10.87
CA ALA A 180 3.19 -10.03 9.92
C ALA A 180 4.14 -8.89 10.31
N MET A 181 5.45 -9.14 10.19
CA MET A 181 6.51 -8.22 10.59
C MET A 181 7.40 -7.86 9.40
N PRO A 182 7.01 -6.87 8.56
CA PRO A 182 7.84 -6.40 7.45
C PRO A 182 9.21 -5.88 7.91
N GLU A 183 9.34 -5.54 9.20
CA GLU A 183 10.60 -5.16 9.82
C GLU A 183 11.68 -6.26 9.66
N ILE A 184 11.30 -7.55 9.66
CA ILE A 184 12.21 -8.69 9.43
C ILE A 184 12.79 -8.62 8.00
N PHE A 185 11.96 -8.31 7.01
CA PHE A 185 12.40 -8.14 5.62
C PHE A 185 13.33 -6.92 5.52
N LEU A 186 12.93 -5.78 6.09
CA LEU A 186 13.71 -4.54 6.05
C LEU A 186 15.09 -4.66 6.70
N GLU A 187 15.19 -5.40 7.81
CA GLU A 187 16.47 -5.67 8.47
C GLU A 187 17.42 -6.44 7.54
N LYS A 188 16.94 -7.49 6.88
CA LYS A 188 17.71 -8.25 5.89
C LYS A 188 18.05 -7.39 4.66
N TYR A 189 17.09 -6.64 4.14
CA TYR A 189 17.28 -5.74 3.00
C TYR A 189 18.39 -4.70 3.25
N LYS A 190 18.48 -4.18 4.48
CA LYS A 190 19.50 -3.19 4.88
C LYS A 190 20.86 -3.82 5.19
N SER A 191 20.90 -5.06 5.68
CA SER A 191 22.15 -5.75 6.04
C SER A 191 22.79 -6.49 4.89
N TYR A 192 22.02 -6.92 3.89
CA TYR A 192 22.51 -7.75 2.78
C TYR A 192 23.10 -6.88 1.66
N GLY A 193 24.28 -7.28 1.17
CA GLY A 193 24.98 -6.59 0.10
C GLY A 193 24.55 -7.03 -1.29
N THR A 194 24.69 -6.17 -2.30
CA THR A 194 24.38 -6.46 -3.71
C THR A 194 25.59 -6.97 -4.51
N TYR A 195 26.74 -7.15 -3.85
CA TYR A 195 27.99 -7.59 -4.46
C TYR A 195 28.18 -9.10 -4.34
N ASP A 196 28.96 -9.69 -5.25
CA ASP A 196 29.32 -11.12 -5.20
C ASP A 196 30.48 -11.39 -4.23
N GLN A 197 31.46 -10.48 -4.17
CA GLN A 197 32.61 -10.54 -3.26
C GLN A 197 32.86 -9.17 -2.64
N ASP A 198 33.29 -9.15 -1.37
CA ASP A 198 33.69 -7.92 -0.69
C ASP A 198 35.07 -7.41 -1.16
N GLU A 199 35.51 -6.25 -0.65
CA GLU A 199 36.81 -5.65 -0.98
C GLU A 199 38.01 -6.54 -0.60
N GLU A 200 37.81 -7.51 0.30
CA GLU A 200 38.81 -8.45 0.79
C GLU A 200 38.79 -9.79 0.00
N GLY A 201 37.85 -9.95 -0.94
CA GLY A 201 37.69 -11.14 -1.78
C GLY A 201 36.87 -12.26 -1.14
N ASN A 202 36.19 -12.01 -0.02
CA ASN A 202 35.29 -12.98 0.60
C ASN A 202 33.97 -13.04 -0.18
N ILE A 203 33.45 -14.26 -0.39
CA ILE A 203 32.16 -14.47 -1.07
C ILE A 203 31.03 -13.96 -0.19
N ASN A 204 30.12 -13.18 -0.78
CA ASN A 204 28.92 -12.73 -0.11
C ASN A 204 27.92 -13.89 0.06
N THR A 205 27.72 -14.33 1.29
CA THR A 205 26.76 -15.40 1.65
C THR A 205 25.35 -14.88 1.94
N SER A 206 25.17 -13.56 1.93
CA SER A 206 23.91 -12.85 2.24
C SER A 206 23.65 -11.81 1.14
N GLN A 207 23.42 -12.31 -0.07
CA GLN A 207 23.24 -11.48 -1.25
C GLN A 207 21.82 -10.93 -1.35
N ARG A 208 21.72 -9.66 -1.71
CA ARG A 208 20.47 -8.98 -2.09
C ARG A 208 20.43 -8.78 -3.60
N ILE A 209 19.28 -9.05 -4.21
CA ILE A 209 19.04 -8.82 -5.63
C ILE A 209 17.83 -7.92 -5.76
N ASP A 210 18.01 -6.76 -6.39
CA ASP A 210 16.96 -5.78 -6.62
C ASP A 210 16.41 -5.94 -8.05
N LEU A 211 15.11 -6.19 -8.19
CA LEU A 211 14.42 -6.32 -9.47
C LEU A 211 13.50 -5.12 -9.67
N ASP A 212 13.89 -4.19 -10.54
CA ASP A 212 13.20 -2.91 -10.74
C ASP A 212 12.26 -2.88 -11.97
N LYS A 213 12.48 -3.79 -12.93
CA LYS A 213 11.67 -3.89 -14.16
C LYS A 213 10.33 -4.59 -13.94
N ASN A 214 9.25 -3.90 -14.29
CA ASN A 214 7.89 -4.43 -14.32
C ASN A 214 7.51 -4.89 -15.73
N PHE A 215 7.20 -6.19 -15.86
CA PHE A 215 6.77 -6.84 -17.11
C PHE A 215 5.27 -7.15 -17.14
N ARG A 216 4.51 -6.68 -16.14
CA ARG A 216 3.09 -7.01 -15.96
C ARG A 216 2.19 -5.98 -16.62
N SER A 217 2.47 -4.71 -16.38
CA SER A 217 1.54 -3.61 -16.66
C SER A 217 2.04 -2.66 -17.75
N ARG A 218 1.10 -1.94 -18.36
CA ARG A 218 1.39 -0.85 -19.31
C ARG A 218 1.98 0.36 -18.58
N ARG A 219 2.78 1.17 -19.28
CA ARG A 219 3.48 2.34 -18.74
C ARG A 219 2.56 3.28 -17.94
N VAL A 220 1.35 3.54 -18.42
CA VAL A 220 0.37 4.41 -17.73
C VAL A 220 0.02 3.95 -16.31
N VAL A 221 -0.03 2.64 -16.06
CA VAL A 221 -0.32 2.11 -14.71
C VAL A 221 0.85 2.41 -13.78
N LEU A 222 2.09 2.22 -14.25
CA LEU A 222 3.30 2.48 -13.46
C LEU A 222 3.42 3.97 -13.16
N ASP A 223 3.23 4.82 -14.17
CA ASP A 223 3.29 6.27 -14.05
C ASP A 223 2.29 6.79 -13.00
N PHE A 224 1.05 6.31 -13.05
CA PHE A 224 0.02 6.67 -12.08
C PHE A 224 0.40 6.22 -10.66
N VAL A 225 0.82 4.96 -10.50
CA VAL A 225 1.24 4.41 -9.20
C VAL A 225 2.44 5.19 -8.63
N ASN A 226 3.50 5.40 -9.43
CA ASN A 226 4.67 6.19 -9.03
C ASN A 226 4.28 7.61 -8.61
N THR A 227 3.47 8.31 -9.41
CA THR A 227 3.03 9.68 -9.12
C THR A 227 2.32 9.78 -7.77
N ILE A 228 1.48 8.81 -7.43
CA ILE A 228 0.75 8.80 -6.15
C ILE A 228 1.70 8.45 -4.99
N PHE A 229 2.47 7.36 -5.11
CA PHE A 229 3.27 6.85 -4.00
C PHE A 229 4.51 7.68 -3.68
N GLU A 230 5.09 8.41 -4.64
CA GLU A 230 6.12 9.42 -4.37
C GLU A 230 5.64 10.52 -3.40
N GLN A 231 4.34 10.81 -3.37
CA GLN A 231 3.77 11.86 -2.52
C GLN A 231 3.36 11.35 -1.13
N ILE A 232 2.97 10.08 -1.02
CA ILE A 232 2.34 9.55 0.20
C ILE A 232 3.18 8.49 0.93
N MET A 233 4.02 7.72 0.24
CA MET A 233 4.79 6.62 0.84
C MET A 233 6.12 7.13 1.38
N THR A 234 6.11 7.44 2.66
CA THR A 234 7.27 7.88 3.44
C THR A 234 7.52 6.90 4.58
N GLU A 235 8.74 6.84 5.11
CA GLU A 235 9.10 5.90 6.19
C GLU A 235 8.14 5.93 7.41
N PRO A 236 7.65 7.09 7.90
CA PRO A 236 6.71 7.12 9.02
C PRO A 236 5.31 6.56 8.73
N ILE A 237 4.88 6.54 7.47
CA ILE A 237 3.52 6.14 7.08
C ILE A 237 3.52 4.77 6.40
N GLY A 238 4.48 4.52 5.51
CA GLY A 238 4.60 3.32 4.69
C GLY A 238 5.78 2.41 5.03
N GLY A 239 6.60 2.75 6.03
CA GLY A 239 7.75 1.94 6.46
C GLY A 239 8.98 2.00 5.54
N ILE A 240 8.84 2.58 4.36
CA ILE A 240 9.90 2.80 3.38
C ILE A 240 9.68 4.14 2.66
N HIS A 241 10.76 4.80 2.24
CA HIS A 241 10.68 5.99 1.39
C HIS A 241 10.59 5.56 -0.08
N TYR A 242 9.56 6.03 -0.79
CA TYR A 242 9.41 5.74 -2.22
C TYR A 242 10.30 6.67 -3.05
N ASP A 243 11.50 6.20 -3.40
CA ASP A 243 12.47 6.91 -4.24
C ASP A 243 12.62 6.25 -5.63
N ASP A 244 13.56 6.76 -6.45
CA ASP A 244 13.84 6.22 -7.79
C ASP A 244 14.21 4.71 -7.77
N THR A 245 14.84 4.25 -6.69
CA THR A 245 15.22 2.83 -6.55
C THR A 245 14.02 1.95 -6.23
N ALA A 246 13.05 2.47 -5.48
CA ALA A 246 11.80 1.78 -5.17
C ALA A 246 10.73 1.91 -6.25
N SER A 247 10.90 2.87 -7.18
CA SER A 247 9.95 3.18 -8.24
C SER A 247 9.79 2.02 -9.24
N LEU A 248 8.59 1.89 -9.79
CA LEU A 248 8.31 0.88 -10.82
C LEU A 248 8.91 1.31 -12.16
N LYS A 249 9.80 0.51 -12.73
CA LYS A 249 10.41 0.78 -14.03
C LYS A 249 9.76 -0.06 -15.12
N TYR A 250 9.46 0.56 -16.26
CA TYR A 250 8.79 -0.15 -17.35
C TYR A 250 9.73 -1.15 -18.02
N GLY A 251 9.30 -2.42 -18.12
CA GLY A 251 10.09 -3.51 -18.71
C GLY A 251 9.95 -3.66 -20.23
N GLU A 252 9.52 -2.63 -20.95
CA GLU A 252 9.47 -2.54 -22.44
C GLU A 252 8.55 -3.54 -23.18
N LEU A 253 7.78 -4.35 -22.46
CA LEU A 253 7.10 -5.50 -23.05
C LEU A 253 5.90 -5.18 -23.98
N TYR A 254 5.22 -4.04 -23.82
CA TYR A 254 4.00 -3.74 -24.58
C TYR A 254 4.20 -2.70 -25.70
N GLU A 255 5.25 -1.88 -25.67
CA GLU A 255 5.45 -0.83 -26.68
C GLU A 255 5.90 -1.41 -28.02
N GLU A 256 6.61 -2.53 -28.00
CA GLU A 256 6.99 -3.29 -29.22
C GLU A 256 5.80 -4.04 -29.86
N LEU A 257 4.72 -4.28 -29.10
CA LEU A 257 3.57 -5.07 -29.53
C LEU A 257 2.36 -4.22 -29.97
N MET A 258 2.42 -2.90 -29.73
CA MET A 258 1.42 -1.96 -30.21
C MET A 258 1.68 -1.68 -31.70
N PRO A 259 0.64 -1.71 -32.57
CA PRO A 259 0.82 -1.29 -33.96
C PRO A 259 1.29 0.17 -33.99
N HIS A 260 2.45 0.43 -34.60
CA HIS A 260 2.86 1.79 -34.93
C HIS A 260 1.75 2.41 -35.78
N LYS A 261 1.00 3.37 -35.23
CA LYS A 261 0.15 4.24 -36.05
C LYS A 261 1.04 4.83 -37.13
N ASP A 262 0.59 4.71 -38.37
CA ASP A 262 1.33 4.96 -39.60
C ASP A 262 2.38 6.06 -39.48
N LYS A 263 3.65 5.69 -39.70
CA LYS A 263 4.65 6.65 -40.17
C LYS A 263 4.18 7.10 -41.54
N ASP A 264 3.49 8.22 -41.55
CA ASP A 264 3.09 8.89 -42.78
C ASP A 264 4.34 9.09 -43.64
N GLN A 265 4.15 8.79 -44.92
CA GLN A 265 5.19 8.75 -45.93
C GLN A 265 5.75 10.16 -46.16
N THR A 266 6.91 10.45 -45.60
CA THR A 266 7.84 11.40 -46.22
C THR A 266 9.23 10.77 -46.28
N SER A 267 9.62 10.47 -47.51
CA SER A 267 10.99 10.21 -47.93
C SER A 267 11.91 11.32 -47.42
N ASP A 268 12.96 10.96 -46.70
CA ASP A 268 14.32 11.25 -47.15
C ASP A 268 15.34 10.54 -46.25
N ASN A 269 16.44 10.18 -46.89
CA ASN A 269 17.54 9.36 -46.37
C ASN A 269 18.21 9.94 -45.11
N ASP A 270 18.89 9.04 -44.39
CA ASP A 270 19.70 9.23 -43.18
C ASP A 270 18.93 9.33 -41.86
N ARG A 271 18.71 8.17 -41.23
CA ARG A 271 18.82 8.04 -39.77
C ARG A 271 19.65 6.83 -39.41
N VAL A 272 20.84 7.13 -38.88
CA VAL A 272 21.70 6.26 -38.09
C VAL A 272 20.85 5.58 -37.02
N ILE A 273 21.10 4.29 -36.80
CA ILE A 273 20.59 3.55 -35.64
C ILE A 273 21.32 4.15 -34.44
N ASP A 274 20.73 5.17 -33.82
CA ASP A 274 21.21 5.66 -32.53
C ASP A 274 20.81 4.67 -31.44
N GLU A 275 21.78 4.39 -30.58
CA GLU A 275 21.65 3.67 -29.31
C GLU A 275 20.48 4.21 -28.47
N PRO A 276 19.96 3.43 -27.49
CA PRO A 276 18.81 3.85 -26.68
C PRO A 276 19.20 5.04 -25.80
N GLU A 277 19.13 6.25 -26.35
CA GLU A 277 19.25 7.47 -25.59
C GLU A 277 18.04 7.55 -24.65
N ASN A 278 18.34 7.70 -23.36
CA ASN A 278 17.42 8.12 -22.30
C ASN A 278 16.44 9.16 -22.85
N HIS A 279 15.21 8.72 -23.19
CA HIS A 279 14.11 9.64 -23.37
C HIS A 279 13.89 10.27 -22.00
N PHE A 280 14.35 11.50 -21.83
CA PHE A 280 13.87 12.38 -20.76
C PHE A 280 12.37 12.56 -21.01
N ILE A 281 11.56 11.68 -20.40
CA ILE A 281 10.10 11.81 -20.44
C ILE A 281 9.80 13.08 -19.69
N HIS A 282 9.22 14.08 -20.37
CA HIS A 282 8.87 15.32 -19.69
C HIS A 282 7.74 15.04 -18.70
N ALA A 283 7.77 15.68 -17.53
CA ALA A 283 6.72 15.51 -16.52
C ALA A 283 5.32 15.85 -17.06
N ASP A 284 5.24 16.69 -18.09
CA ASP A 284 3.99 17.00 -18.79
C ASP A 284 3.48 15.82 -19.62
N ASP A 285 4.37 15.03 -20.26
CA ASP A 285 4.00 13.81 -21.00
C ASP A 285 3.40 12.74 -20.07
N ILE A 286 3.90 12.65 -18.83
CA ILE A 286 3.39 11.73 -17.80
C ILE A 286 1.96 12.13 -17.41
N LYS A 287 1.73 13.42 -17.13
CA LYS A 287 0.41 13.93 -16.76
C LYS A 287 -0.60 13.74 -17.88
N ASP A 288 -0.22 14.04 -19.11
CA ASP A 288 -1.09 13.89 -20.28
C ASP A 288 -1.48 12.42 -20.51
N ARG A 289 -0.55 11.49 -20.28
CA ARG A 289 -0.82 10.04 -20.37
C ARG A 289 -1.79 9.58 -19.28
N ILE A 290 -1.54 9.96 -18.02
CA ILE A 290 -2.43 9.64 -16.91
C ILE A 290 -3.82 10.22 -17.15
N ALA A 291 -3.91 11.49 -17.55
CA ALA A 291 -5.18 12.17 -17.81
C ALA A 291 -6.00 11.52 -18.94
N ARG A 292 -5.35 10.82 -19.87
CA ARG A 292 -6.00 10.13 -20.98
C ARG A 292 -6.55 8.76 -20.59
N ASP A 293 -5.77 7.96 -19.87
CA ASP A 293 -6.03 6.52 -19.70
C ASP A 293 -6.44 6.13 -18.26
N VAL A 294 -6.32 7.04 -17.29
CA VAL A 294 -6.74 6.81 -15.90
C VAL A 294 -7.95 7.68 -15.57
N GLU A 295 -9.01 7.04 -15.09
CA GLU A 295 -10.27 7.71 -14.76
C GLU A 295 -10.48 7.76 -13.24
N LEU A 296 -10.88 8.93 -12.74
CA LEU A 296 -11.35 9.13 -11.38
C LEU A 296 -12.82 9.57 -11.43
N ILE A 297 -13.72 8.70 -11.01
CA ILE A 297 -15.16 8.99 -10.95
C ILE A 297 -15.48 9.48 -9.54
N LEU A 298 -15.84 10.76 -9.40
CA LEU A 298 -16.29 11.36 -8.15
C LEU A 298 -17.82 11.42 -8.14
N VAL A 299 -18.46 10.51 -7.42
CA VAL A 299 -19.91 10.47 -7.27
C VAL A 299 -20.34 11.43 -6.15
N THR A 300 -21.21 12.39 -6.46
CA THR A 300 -21.67 13.41 -5.50
C THR A 300 -23.16 13.29 -5.19
N GLU A 301 -23.57 13.83 -4.05
CA GLU A 301 -24.98 13.86 -3.64
C GLU A 301 -25.83 14.79 -4.54
N GLU A 302 -25.26 15.77 -5.24
CA GLU A 302 -26.04 16.65 -6.12
C GLU A 302 -26.51 15.93 -7.40
N GLU A 303 -25.84 14.84 -7.80
CA GLU A 303 -26.28 13.94 -8.87
C GLU A 303 -27.48 13.05 -8.44
N LEU A 304 -27.92 13.11 -7.17
CA LEU A 304 -29.07 12.37 -6.63
C LEU A 304 -30.45 12.84 -7.15
N THR A 305 -30.52 13.92 -7.94
CA THR A 305 -31.80 14.57 -8.31
C THR A 305 -32.08 14.62 -9.81
N LYS A 306 -31.29 13.94 -10.63
CA LYS A 306 -31.48 13.91 -12.09
C LYS A 306 -31.80 12.50 -12.61
N ASP A 307 -33.07 12.14 -12.56
CA ASP A 307 -33.70 11.29 -13.58
C ASP A 307 -34.57 12.25 -14.44
N GLU A 308 -34.70 12.17 -15.76
CA GLU A 308 -35.16 11.00 -16.54
C GLU A 308 -34.53 10.84 -17.94
N ASN A 309 -33.61 11.69 -18.41
CA ASN A 309 -33.15 11.66 -19.81
C ASN A 309 -31.67 11.33 -20.03
N GLY A 310 -31.09 10.45 -19.20
CA GLY A 310 -29.91 9.63 -19.56
C GLY A 310 -28.77 10.31 -20.34
N SER A 311 -28.46 11.57 -20.07
CA SER A 311 -27.37 12.29 -20.73
C SER A 311 -26.44 12.88 -19.68
N ILE A 312 -25.27 12.27 -19.56
CA ILE A 312 -24.11 12.86 -18.90
C ILE A 312 -23.53 13.87 -19.90
N TYR A 313 -23.90 15.14 -19.78
CA TYR A 313 -23.18 16.20 -20.47
C TYR A 313 -21.97 16.60 -19.63
N ASN A 314 -20.77 16.21 -20.08
CA ASN A 314 -19.57 16.99 -19.79
C ASN A 314 -19.77 18.38 -20.41
N THR A 315 -19.76 19.42 -19.60
CA THR A 315 -19.61 20.79 -20.09
C THR A 315 -18.18 20.96 -20.59
N GLU A 316 -17.95 20.71 -21.87
CA GLU A 316 -17.11 21.50 -22.77
C GLU A 316 -17.19 20.92 -24.19
N GLU A 317 -17.59 21.77 -25.15
CA GLU A 317 -17.53 21.62 -26.62
C GLU A 317 -18.39 20.52 -27.31
N ASP A 318 -19.50 20.89 -27.96
CA ASP A 318 -19.57 21.17 -29.41
C ASP A 318 -21.06 21.29 -29.89
N ASN A 319 -21.24 22.03 -30.97
CA ASN A 319 -22.50 22.53 -31.51
C ASN A 319 -23.39 21.48 -32.22
N SER A 320 -24.68 21.78 -32.14
CA SER A 320 -25.74 21.50 -33.13
C SER A 320 -26.11 20.03 -33.37
N LEU A 321 -27.29 19.65 -32.87
CA LEU A 321 -28.24 18.78 -33.59
C LEU A 321 -29.67 19.13 -33.14
N ASP A 322 -30.44 19.62 -34.09
CA ASP A 322 -31.85 20.02 -33.99
C ASP A 322 -32.74 18.77 -33.97
N LEU A 323 -33.64 18.69 -32.98
CA LEU A 323 -34.67 17.66 -32.87
C LEU A 323 -36.03 18.32 -32.66
N SER A 324 -36.44 19.06 -33.67
CA SER A 324 -37.83 19.38 -33.96
C SER A 324 -38.47 18.24 -34.75
N ASP A 325 -38.91 17.18 -34.07
CA ASP A 325 -40.03 16.32 -34.51
C ASP A 325 -40.18 15.09 -33.59
N MET A 326 -41.24 15.06 -32.78
CA MET A 326 -42.23 13.97 -32.69
C MET A 326 -43.22 14.19 -31.52
N PRO A 327 -44.46 13.68 -31.64
CA PRO A 327 -45.65 14.34 -31.09
C PRO A 327 -46.03 13.90 -29.66
N GLU A 328 -46.67 14.82 -28.96
CA GLU A 328 -47.42 14.59 -27.73
C GLU A 328 -48.60 13.65 -28.00
N ASP A 329 -48.64 12.49 -27.34
CA ASP A 329 -49.91 11.84 -27.05
C ASP A 329 -49.91 11.20 -25.67
N LYS A 330 -50.89 11.60 -24.86
CA LYS A 330 -51.14 11.16 -23.49
C LYS A 330 -52.09 9.98 -23.53
N SER A 331 -51.76 8.89 -22.85
CA SER A 331 -52.65 8.23 -21.86
C SER A 331 -52.16 6.84 -21.49
N GLY A 332 -52.07 6.58 -20.17
CA GLY A 332 -52.07 5.22 -19.66
C GLY A 332 -51.14 5.00 -18.47
N LEU A 333 -51.72 5.03 -17.28
CA LEU A 333 -51.29 4.36 -16.05
C LEU A 333 -49.77 4.27 -15.81
N PHE A 334 -49.21 5.18 -15.02
CA PHE A 334 -48.14 4.82 -14.11
C PHE A 334 -48.44 5.42 -12.73
N ASP A 335 -48.37 4.53 -11.75
CA ASP A 335 -48.57 4.79 -10.33
C ASP A 335 -47.64 5.91 -9.83
N GLU A 336 -48.04 6.52 -8.73
CA GLU A 336 -47.26 7.49 -7.95
C GLU A 336 -45.77 7.10 -7.91
N GLU A 337 -44.91 7.91 -8.53
CA GLU A 337 -43.45 7.77 -8.51
C GLU A 337 -42.96 7.83 -7.05
N GLU A 338 -42.74 6.66 -6.45
CA GLU A 338 -41.84 6.57 -5.31
C GLU A 338 -40.44 6.99 -5.80
N GLU A 339 -39.98 8.16 -5.36
CA GLU A 339 -38.59 8.60 -5.52
C GLU A 339 -37.67 7.52 -4.91
N ILE A 340 -37.10 6.67 -5.77
CA ILE A 340 -36.18 5.62 -5.31
C ILE A 340 -34.89 6.33 -4.86
N GLN A 341 -34.79 6.57 -3.57
CA GLN A 341 -33.59 7.14 -2.98
C GLN A 341 -32.48 6.09 -2.97
N TYR A 342 -31.59 6.15 -3.96
CA TYR A 342 -30.40 5.30 -4.01
C TYR A 342 -29.43 5.65 -2.89
N SER A 343 -28.86 4.62 -2.28
CA SER A 343 -27.70 4.74 -1.40
C SER A 343 -26.46 5.16 -2.19
N LYS A 344 -25.48 5.76 -1.50
CA LYS A 344 -24.18 6.14 -2.09
C LYS A 344 -23.50 4.98 -2.82
N LYS A 345 -23.65 3.77 -2.30
CA LYS A 345 -23.06 2.56 -2.87
C LYS A 345 -23.75 2.15 -4.17
N GLU A 346 -25.07 2.26 -4.24
CA GLU A 346 -25.81 1.96 -5.47
C GLU A 346 -25.46 2.92 -6.60
N LEU A 347 -25.24 4.20 -6.27
CA LEU A 347 -24.74 5.18 -7.24
C LEU A 347 -23.33 4.84 -7.74
N GLU A 348 -22.41 4.51 -6.83
CA GLU A 348 -21.06 4.06 -7.18
C GLU A 348 -21.11 2.79 -8.05
N ALA A 349 -21.94 1.82 -7.68
CA ALA A 349 -22.17 0.60 -8.45
C ALA A 349 -22.72 0.89 -9.84
N ARG A 350 -23.68 1.82 -9.96
CA ARG A 350 -24.27 2.24 -11.23
C ARG A 350 -23.24 2.89 -12.13
N ALA A 351 -22.41 3.80 -11.60
CA ALA A 351 -21.33 4.44 -12.35
C ALA A 351 -20.31 3.41 -12.86
N ILE A 352 -19.88 2.48 -12.01
CA ILE A 352 -18.98 1.38 -12.40
C ILE A 352 -19.64 0.51 -13.48
N ALA A 353 -20.91 0.13 -13.31
CA ALA A 353 -21.62 -0.72 -14.27
C ALA A 353 -21.80 -0.06 -15.65
N ILE A 354 -22.05 1.25 -15.69
CA ILE A 354 -22.09 2.02 -16.95
C ILE A 354 -20.73 1.94 -17.64
N ARG A 355 -19.64 2.19 -16.91
CA ARG A 355 -18.29 2.14 -17.48
C ARG A 355 -17.92 0.75 -17.98
N ILE A 356 -18.28 -0.31 -17.25
CA ILE A 356 -18.06 -1.70 -17.68
C ILE A 356 -18.78 -1.98 -19.00
N LYS A 357 -20.02 -1.51 -19.17
CA LYS A 357 -20.77 -1.68 -20.42
C LYS A 357 -20.06 -0.99 -21.59
N GLU A 358 -19.55 0.22 -21.39
CA GLU A 358 -18.79 0.94 -22.42
C GLU A 358 -17.49 0.22 -22.78
N LEU A 359 -16.75 -0.27 -21.78
CA LEU A 359 -15.48 -0.98 -22.00
C LEU A 359 -15.66 -2.32 -22.73
N THR A 360 -16.80 -2.98 -22.54
CA THR A 360 -17.13 -4.28 -23.14
C THR A 360 -17.98 -4.18 -24.40
N ASP A 361 -18.25 -2.97 -24.89
CA ASP A 361 -19.03 -2.76 -26.11
C ASP A 361 -18.34 -3.41 -27.32
N PRO A 362 -19.02 -4.29 -28.09
CA PRO A 362 -18.37 -5.03 -29.18
C PRO A 362 -17.75 -4.15 -30.27
N ASP A 363 -18.30 -2.96 -30.51
CA ASP A 363 -17.92 -2.09 -31.62
C ASP A 363 -16.94 -0.98 -31.19
N LYS A 364 -17.11 -0.45 -29.97
CA LYS A 364 -16.37 0.71 -29.45
C LYS A 364 -15.61 0.45 -28.14
N GLY A 365 -15.68 -0.76 -27.61
CA GLY A 365 -15.07 -1.13 -26.35
C GLY A 365 -13.55 -1.13 -26.37
N LEU A 366 -12.96 -1.34 -25.20
CA LEU A 366 -11.51 -1.33 -25.02
C LEU A 366 -10.88 -2.53 -25.72
N LEU A 367 -9.87 -2.27 -26.57
CA LEU A 367 -9.08 -3.32 -27.19
C LEU A 367 -7.94 -3.78 -26.27
N LEU A 368 -7.95 -5.06 -25.93
CA LEU A 368 -6.92 -5.75 -25.18
C LEU A 368 -6.03 -6.55 -26.13
N PHE A 369 -4.73 -6.55 -25.86
CA PHE A 369 -3.78 -7.37 -26.58
C PHE A 369 -3.62 -8.72 -25.87
N ASP A 370 -3.94 -9.79 -26.59
CA ASP A 370 -3.83 -11.16 -26.10
C ASP A 370 -2.45 -11.74 -26.49
N ARG A 371 -1.64 -12.10 -25.48
CA ARG A 371 -0.26 -12.57 -25.69
C ARG A 371 -0.18 -13.95 -26.32
N ASP A 372 -1.17 -14.81 -26.08
CA ASP A 372 -1.15 -16.18 -26.58
C ASP A 372 -1.53 -16.23 -28.06
N THR A 373 -2.45 -15.36 -28.47
CA THR A 373 -2.93 -15.29 -29.86
C THR A 373 -2.27 -14.19 -30.68
N LEU A 374 -1.54 -13.28 -30.04
CA LEU A 374 -0.92 -12.08 -30.64
C LEU A 374 -1.91 -11.21 -31.41
N ARG A 375 -3.16 -11.15 -30.94
CA ARG A 375 -4.24 -10.40 -31.57
C ARG A 375 -4.90 -9.48 -30.57
N HIS A 376 -5.50 -8.42 -31.10
CA HIS A 376 -6.38 -7.57 -30.33
C HIS A 376 -7.78 -8.20 -30.26
N ARG A 377 -8.38 -8.13 -29.09
CA ARG A 377 -9.78 -8.48 -28.87
C ARG A 377 -10.44 -7.42 -27.99
N THR A 378 -11.74 -7.24 -28.14
CA THR A 378 -12.52 -6.40 -27.23
C THR A 378 -12.46 -6.99 -25.82
N ALA A 379 -12.45 -6.12 -24.81
CA ALA A 379 -12.51 -6.52 -23.41
C ALA A 379 -13.81 -7.28 -23.13
N GLU A 380 -13.70 -8.33 -22.32
CA GLU A 380 -14.82 -9.13 -21.83
C GLU A 380 -14.97 -8.93 -20.32
N LEU A 381 -16.14 -9.30 -19.76
CA LEU A 381 -16.40 -9.17 -18.32
C LEU A 381 -15.34 -9.87 -17.46
N LYS A 382 -14.75 -10.98 -17.94
CA LYS A 382 -13.69 -11.73 -17.23
C LYS A 382 -12.37 -10.96 -17.10
N ASP A 383 -12.16 -9.93 -17.93
CA ASP A 383 -10.95 -9.11 -17.92
C ASP A 383 -11.06 -7.94 -16.92
N ILE A 384 -12.25 -7.72 -16.37
CA ILE A 384 -12.54 -6.60 -15.48
C ILE A 384 -12.62 -7.13 -14.04
N VAL A 385 -11.86 -6.50 -13.16
CA VAL A 385 -11.82 -6.82 -11.73
C VAL A 385 -12.14 -5.57 -10.93
N ILE A 386 -13.13 -5.67 -10.05
CA ILE A 386 -13.46 -4.62 -9.07
C ILE A 386 -12.79 -4.99 -7.75
N LEU A 387 -11.90 -4.12 -7.26
CA LEU A 387 -11.20 -4.31 -5.99
C LEU A 387 -11.84 -3.44 -4.91
N LEU A 388 -12.37 -4.08 -3.86
CA LEU A 388 -12.94 -3.39 -2.70
C LEU A 388 -12.08 -3.66 -1.47
N ARG A 389 -11.93 -2.64 -0.61
CA ARG A 389 -11.20 -2.80 0.67
C ARG A 389 -11.96 -3.72 1.66
N THR A 390 -13.28 -3.70 1.61
CA THR A 390 -14.18 -4.50 2.44
C THR A 390 -15.44 -4.88 1.65
N MET A 391 -15.96 -6.08 1.89
CA MET A 391 -17.22 -6.56 1.31
C MET A 391 -18.46 -6.11 2.09
N SER A 392 -18.29 -5.56 3.29
CA SER A 392 -19.40 -5.20 4.18
C SER A 392 -20.35 -4.18 3.52
N GLY A 393 -21.64 -4.53 3.47
CA GLY A 393 -22.69 -3.78 2.80
C GLY A 393 -22.59 -3.70 1.28
N TRP A 394 -21.84 -4.60 0.64
CA TRP A 394 -21.87 -4.88 -0.80
C TRP A 394 -22.40 -6.29 -1.10
N SER A 395 -22.24 -7.21 -0.16
CA SER A 395 -22.64 -8.62 -0.26
C SER A 395 -23.85 -9.01 0.61
N ASP A 396 -24.46 -8.03 1.30
CA ASP A 396 -25.55 -8.25 2.26
C ASP A 396 -26.92 -8.21 1.59
#